data_AF-A0A4U7D9G4-F1
#
_entry.id   AF-A0A4U7D9G4-F1
#
_cell.length_a   1.000
_cell.length_b   1.000
_cell.length_c   1.000
_cell.angle_alpha   90.00
_cell.angle_beta   90.00
_cell.angle_gamma   90.00
#
_symmetry.space_group_name_H-M   'P 1'
#
loop_
_entity.id
_entity.type
_entity.pdbx_description
1 polymer ?
#
loop_
_entity_poly.entity_id
_entity_poly.type
_entity_poly.pdbx_seq_one_letter_code
_entity_poly.pdbx_strand_id
1 'polypeptide(L)'
;EGKTVRRLRKTYFTATRRLQTRGSERISESFGDDLWDQIDDVFHRVTRKVVEYAESVENPVLVLEDLTYIRESMDYGEYMNRRLHGWGFAKLHAQIRYKAVEKGIPVET
;
A
#
# COMPACT_ATOMS: atom_id res chain seq x y z
N GLU A 1 -5.05 -3.09 10.27
CA GLU A 1 -4.72 -3.23 8.82
C GLU A 1 -3.31 -2.69 8.50
N GLY A 2 -2.99 -1.40 8.67
CA GLY A 2 -1.66 -0.85 8.33
C GLY A 2 -0.44 -1.43 9.08
N LYS A 3 -0.60 -1.82 10.36
CA LYS A 3 0.47 -2.50 11.13
C LYS A 3 0.88 -3.84 10.48
N THR A 4 -0.07 -4.54 9.87
CA THR A 4 0.18 -5.81 9.17
C THR A 4 1.03 -5.61 7.94
N VAL A 5 0.66 -4.66 7.05
CA VAL A 5 1.45 -4.33 5.85
C VAL A 5 2.88 -3.93 6.22
N ARG A 6 3.04 -3.11 7.28
CA ARG A 6 4.37 -2.72 7.77
C ARG A 6 5.20 -3.93 8.24
N ARG A 7 4.57 -4.88 8.93
CA ARG A 7 5.22 -6.12 9.38
C ARG A 7 5.65 -6.97 8.19
N LEU A 8 4.76 -7.21 7.21
CA LEU A 8 5.05 -8.02 6.02
C LEU A 8 6.21 -7.45 5.20
N ARG A 9 6.21 -6.13 4.94
CA ARG A 9 7.32 -5.45 4.26
C ARG A 9 8.64 -5.54 5.03
N LYS A 10 8.60 -5.45 6.37
CA LYS A 10 9.80 -5.64 7.20
C LYS A 10 10.30 -7.08 7.12
N THR A 11 9.41 -8.07 7.11
CA THR A 11 9.76 -9.48 6.96
C THR A 11 10.48 -9.72 5.63
N TYR A 12 9.90 -9.25 4.53
CA TYR A 12 10.51 -9.35 3.19
C TYR A 12 11.89 -8.69 3.14
N PHE A 13 12.00 -7.45 3.63
CA PHE A 13 13.28 -6.72 3.68
C PHE A 13 14.34 -7.47 4.50
N THR A 14 13.98 -7.98 5.67
CA THR A 14 14.93 -8.68 6.56
C THR A 14 15.39 -10.00 5.96
N ALA A 15 14.48 -10.76 5.34
CA ALA A 15 14.80 -12.01 4.65
C ALA A 15 15.76 -11.76 3.49
N THR A 16 15.43 -10.80 2.63
CA THR A 16 16.26 -10.41 1.47
C THR A 16 17.64 -9.94 1.93
N ARG A 17 17.72 -9.11 2.99
CA ARG A 17 19.00 -8.61 3.47
C ARG A 17 19.90 -9.71 4.02
N ARG A 18 19.33 -10.69 4.73
CA ARG A 18 20.08 -11.86 5.24
C ARG A 18 20.66 -12.72 4.12
N LEU A 19 19.92 -12.87 3.01
CA LEU A 19 20.41 -13.58 1.83
C LEU A 19 21.58 -12.82 1.20
N GLN A 20 21.42 -11.51 0.97
CA GLN A 20 22.46 -10.66 0.39
C GLN A 20 23.75 -10.69 1.20
N THR A 21 23.66 -10.63 2.53
CA THR A 21 24.83 -10.72 3.42
C THR A 21 25.58 -12.06 3.28
N ARG A 22 24.91 -13.12 2.85
CA ARG A 22 25.50 -14.45 2.61
C ARG A 22 25.92 -14.67 1.15
N GLY A 23 25.86 -13.63 0.31
CA GLY A 23 26.17 -13.74 -1.13
C GLY A 23 25.11 -14.49 -1.93
N SER A 24 23.87 -14.56 -1.44
CA SER A 24 22.74 -15.18 -2.12
C SER A 24 21.65 -14.15 -2.41
N GLU A 25 20.99 -14.27 -3.55
CA GLU A 25 19.83 -13.44 -3.91
C GLU A 25 18.57 -14.28 -4.11
N ARG A 26 18.68 -15.61 -3.94
CA ARG A 26 17.57 -16.53 -4.18
C ARG A 26 16.60 -16.50 -3.01
N ILE A 27 15.57 -15.68 -3.15
CA ILE A 27 14.34 -15.83 -2.38
C ILE A 27 13.45 -16.86 -3.09
N SER A 28 12.73 -17.69 -2.33
CA SER A 28 11.70 -18.53 -2.96
C SER A 28 10.67 -17.61 -3.60
N GLU A 29 10.35 -17.80 -4.88
CA GLU A 29 9.33 -17.01 -5.59
C GLU A 29 8.03 -17.00 -4.76
N SER A 30 7.58 -18.19 -4.33
CA SER A 30 6.40 -18.36 -3.46
C SER A 30 6.44 -17.52 -2.18
N PHE A 31 7.60 -17.34 -1.55
CA PHE A 31 7.69 -16.56 -0.32
C PHE A 31 7.46 -15.06 -0.57
N GLY A 32 7.96 -14.54 -1.69
CA GLY A 32 7.71 -13.16 -2.10
C GLY A 32 6.24 -12.97 -2.43
N ASP A 33 5.70 -13.85 -3.26
CA ASP A 33 4.33 -13.79 -3.77
C ASP A 33 3.31 -13.87 -2.62
N ASP A 34 3.45 -14.84 -1.71
CA ASP A 34 2.57 -14.99 -0.53
C ASP A 34 2.50 -13.73 0.34
N LEU A 35 3.64 -13.02 0.48
CA LEU A 35 3.70 -11.78 1.25
C LEU A 35 3.04 -10.62 0.50
N TRP A 36 3.22 -10.56 -0.82
CA TRP A 36 2.61 -9.54 -1.67
C TRP A 36 1.10 -9.70 -1.76
N ASP A 37 0.61 -10.93 -1.88
CA ASP A 37 -0.81 -11.27 -1.88
C ASP A 37 -1.47 -10.87 -0.56
N GLN A 38 -0.81 -11.10 0.58
CA GLN A 38 -1.32 -10.64 1.87
C GLN A 38 -1.37 -9.10 1.99
N ILE A 39 -0.38 -8.40 1.42
CA ILE A 39 -0.39 -6.93 1.39
C ILE A 39 -1.53 -6.44 0.49
N ASP A 40 -1.71 -7.08 -0.65
CA ASP A 40 -2.74 -6.75 -1.62
C ASP A 40 -4.15 -6.97 -1.08
N ASP A 41 -4.40 -8.12 -0.44
CA ASP A 41 -5.65 -8.41 0.25
C ASP A 41 -5.99 -7.35 1.30
N VAL A 42 -5.01 -6.91 2.10
CA VAL A 42 -5.24 -5.83 3.06
C VAL A 42 -5.68 -4.56 2.35
N PHE A 43 -5.02 -4.17 1.25
CA PHE A 43 -5.43 -2.99 0.49
C PHE A 43 -6.82 -3.16 -0.10
N HIS A 44 -7.12 -4.30 -0.72
CA HIS A 44 -8.44 -4.55 -1.29
C HIS A 44 -9.55 -4.47 -0.24
N ARG A 45 -9.32 -5.03 0.96
CA ARG A 45 -10.28 -4.94 2.06
C ARG A 45 -10.48 -3.52 2.56
N VAL A 46 -9.40 -2.77 2.78
CA VAL A 46 -9.49 -1.37 3.27
C VAL A 46 -10.22 -0.50 2.25
N THR A 47 -9.79 -0.53 0.99
CA THR A 47 -10.37 0.36 -0.04
C THR A 47 -11.80 -0.02 -0.40
N ARG A 48 -12.17 -1.30 -0.28
CA ARG A 48 -13.58 -1.73 -0.40
C ARG A 48 -14.43 -1.09 0.71
N LYS A 49 -13.99 -1.18 1.97
CA LYS A 49 -14.72 -0.57 3.10
C LYS A 49 -14.90 0.94 2.96
N VAL A 50 -13.89 1.65 2.42
CA VAL A 50 -13.98 3.09 2.16
C VAL A 50 -15.10 3.40 1.17
N VAL A 51 -15.17 2.67 0.06
CA VAL A 51 -16.18 2.89 -0.97
C VAL A 51 -17.57 2.43 -0.49
N GLU A 52 -17.68 1.31 0.22
CA GLU A 52 -18.93 0.85 0.85
C GLU A 52 -19.46 1.86 1.86
N TYR A 53 -18.58 2.51 2.63
CA TYR A 53 -18.97 3.57 3.54
C TYR A 53 -19.50 4.80 2.77
N ALA A 54 -18.82 5.22 1.71
CA ALA A 54 -19.29 6.32 0.87
C ALA A 54 -20.64 6.01 0.21
N GLU A 55 -20.87 4.78 -0.25
CA GLU A 55 -22.15 4.34 -0.84
C GLU A 55 -23.32 4.45 0.15
N SER A 56 -23.06 4.46 1.47
CA SER A 56 -24.10 4.54 2.50
C SER A 56 -24.67 5.95 2.74
N VAL A 57 -24.05 7.00 2.18
CA VAL A 57 -24.51 8.40 2.35
C VAL A 57 -25.19 8.91 1.09
N GLU A 58 -26.07 9.91 1.24
CA GLU A 58 -26.72 10.55 0.10
C GLU A 58 -25.74 11.45 -0.67
N ASN A 59 -25.74 11.34 -2.01
CA ASN A 59 -24.87 12.09 -2.92
C ASN A 59 -23.37 12.08 -2.54
N PRO A 60 -22.74 10.89 -2.49
CA PRO A 60 -21.37 10.75 -2.02
C PRO A 60 -20.35 11.36 -2.99
N VAL A 61 -19.29 11.94 -2.43
CA VAL A 61 -18.06 12.33 -3.14
C VAL A 61 -16.86 11.94 -2.29
N LEU A 62 -15.85 11.33 -2.91
CA LEU A 62 -14.58 11.02 -2.25
C LEU A 62 -13.54 12.05 -2.64
N VAL A 63 -12.90 12.68 -1.66
CA VAL A 63 -11.79 13.63 -1.88
C VAL A 63 -10.52 12.99 -1.34
N LEU A 64 -9.51 12.83 -2.19
CA LEU A 64 -8.21 12.27 -1.83
C LEU A 64 -7.19 13.40 -1.66
N GLU A 65 -6.30 13.28 -0.69
CA GLU A 65 -5.18 14.23 -0.50
C GLU A 65 -4.24 14.21 -1.73
N ASP A 66 -3.64 15.35 -2.09
CA ASP A 66 -2.56 15.35 -3.08
C ASP A 66 -1.24 14.90 -2.43
N LEU A 67 -0.78 13.71 -2.81
CA LEU A 67 0.44 13.08 -2.30
C LEU A 67 1.55 13.02 -3.36
N THR A 68 1.45 13.80 -4.44
CA THR A 68 2.39 13.74 -5.59
C THR A 68 3.85 13.89 -5.16
N TYR A 69 4.12 14.74 -4.18
CA TYR A 69 5.48 15.09 -3.76
C TYR A 69 5.90 14.52 -2.40
N ILE A 70 5.09 13.66 -1.79
CA ILE A 70 5.36 13.18 -0.42
C ILE A 70 6.64 12.34 -0.26
N ARG A 71 7.25 11.95 -1.38
CA ARG A 71 8.52 11.23 -1.41
C ARG A 71 9.70 12.06 -1.92
N GLU A 72 9.49 13.31 -2.30
CA GLU A 72 10.58 14.17 -2.75
C GLU A 72 11.41 14.65 -1.57
N SER A 73 12.72 14.81 -1.79
CA SER A 73 13.66 15.37 -0.81
C SER A 73 13.65 14.69 0.57
N MET A 74 13.37 13.39 0.62
CA MET A 74 13.30 12.65 1.88
C MET A 74 14.67 12.47 2.54
N ASP A 75 14.87 13.14 3.68
CA ASP A 75 16.09 13.02 4.50
C ASP A 75 15.75 12.62 5.95
N TYR A 76 14.97 11.54 6.12
CA TYR A 76 14.58 11.01 7.43
C TYR A 76 15.46 9.84 7.90
N GLY A 77 16.61 9.62 7.24
CA GLY A 77 17.49 8.48 7.42
C GLY A 77 16.97 7.17 6.81
N GLU A 78 17.88 6.22 6.58
CA GLU A 78 17.62 4.98 5.83
C GLU A 78 16.39 4.19 6.33
N TYR A 79 16.23 4.10 7.66
CA TYR A 79 15.14 3.35 8.27
C TYR A 79 13.76 3.93 7.96
N MET A 80 13.60 5.26 8.08
CA MET A 80 12.34 5.92 7.85
C MET A 80 12.07 6.06 6.36
N ASN A 81 13.11 6.37 5.56
CA ASN A 81 12.99 6.47 4.12
C ASN A 81 12.45 5.17 3.52
N ARG A 82 13.02 4.01 3.91
CA ARG A 82 12.50 2.70 3.49
C ARG A 82 11.02 2.50 3.82
N ARG A 83 10.54 2.98 4.97
CA ARG A 83 9.12 2.83 5.38
C ARG A 83 8.19 3.69 4.54
N LEU A 84 8.60 4.92 4.23
CA LEU A 84 7.84 5.86 3.41
C LEU A 84 7.82 5.46 1.93
N HIS A 85 8.93 4.96 1.38
CA HIS A 85 8.93 4.29 0.07
C HIS A 85 8.07 3.01 0.09
N GLY A 86 8.02 2.35 1.23
CA GLY A 86 7.14 1.22 1.46
C GLY A 86 5.67 1.58 1.69
N TRP A 87 5.30 2.85 1.79
CA TRP A 87 3.92 3.23 2.03
C TRP A 87 3.11 3.15 0.72
N GLY A 88 2.08 2.31 0.70
CA GLY A 88 1.30 2.00 -0.51
C GLY A 88 0.21 3.03 -0.86
N PHE A 89 0.44 4.33 -0.63
CA PHE A 89 -0.58 5.37 -0.88
C PHE A 89 -1.05 5.41 -2.35
N ALA A 90 -0.13 5.29 -3.31
CA ALA A 90 -0.48 5.27 -4.73
C ALA A 90 -1.41 4.10 -5.07
N LYS A 91 -1.16 2.93 -4.47
CA LYS A 91 -2.01 1.75 -4.64
C LYS A 91 -3.38 1.93 -3.98
N LEU A 92 -3.43 2.53 -2.79
CA LEU A 92 -4.69 2.90 -2.14
C LEU A 92 -5.51 3.85 -3.02
N HIS A 93 -4.90 4.92 -3.55
CA HIS A 93 -5.58 5.86 -4.45
C HIS A 93 -6.14 5.17 -5.69
N ALA A 94 -5.31 4.37 -6.37
CA ALA A 94 -5.74 3.63 -7.55
C ALA A 94 -6.91 2.70 -7.24
N GLN A 95 -6.84 1.96 -6.12
CA GLN A 95 -7.89 1.03 -5.72
C GLN A 95 -9.20 1.73 -5.31
N ILE A 96 -9.11 2.86 -4.60
CA ILE A 96 -10.29 3.67 -4.26
C ILE A 96 -10.93 4.20 -5.54
N ARG A 97 -10.14 4.77 -6.46
CA ARG A 97 -10.65 5.34 -7.71
C ARG A 97 -11.42 4.32 -8.54
N TYR A 98 -10.83 3.17 -8.85
CA TYR A 98 -11.54 2.22 -9.72
C TYR A 98 -12.81 1.68 -9.04
N LYS A 99 -12.77 1.41 -7.73
CA LYS A 99 -13.95 0.92 -6.98
C LYS A 99 -15.04 1.98 -6.87
N ALA A 100 -14.67 3.24 -6.69
CA ALA A 100 -15.62 4.35 -6.66
C ALA A 100 -16.29 4.51 -8.03
N VAL A 101 -15.53 4.39 -9.13
CA VAL A 101 -16.07 4.37 -10.49
C VAL A 101 -17.06 3.22 -10.69
N GLU A 102 -16.75 2.01 -10.22
CA GLU A 102 -17.68 0.86 -10.24
C GLU A 102 -19.00 1.13 -9.50
N LYS A 103 -19.00 2.05 -8.52
CA LYS A 103 -20.16 2.45 -7.73
C LYS A 103 -20.78 3.77 -8.17
N GLY A 104 -20.27 4.41 -9.22
CA GLY A 104 -20.74 5.72 -9.67
C GLY A 104 -20.44 6.87 -8.70
N ILE A 105 -19.48 6.70 -7.79
CA ILE A 105 -19.08 7.72 -6.81
C ILE A 105 -17.95 8.59 -7.39
N PRO A 106 -18.13 9.92 -7.52
CA PRO A 106 -17.08 10.83 -7.96
C PRO A 106 -15.86 10.82 -7.02
N VAL A 107 -14.65 10.97 -7.59
CA VAL A 107 -13.40 11.05 -6.84
C VAL A 107 -12.57 12.25 -7.28
N GLU A 108 -12.37 13.19 -6.37
CA GLU A 108 -11.59 14.41 -6.56
C GLU A 108 -10.20 14.32 -5.88
N THR A 109 -9.30 15.24 -6.23
CA THR A 109 -7.98 15.43 -5.58
C THR A 109 -7.67 16.91 -5.49
#